data_AF-E0S5A2-F1
#
_entry.id   AF-E0S5A2-F1
#
_cell.length_a   1.000
_cell.length_b   1.000
_cell.length_c   1.000
_cell.angle_alpha   90.00
_cell.angle_beta   90.00
_cell.angle_gamma   90.00
#
_symmetry.space_group_name_H-M   'P 1'
#
loop_
_entity.id
_entity.type
_entity.pdbx_description
1 polymer ?
#
loop_
_entity_poly.entity_id
_entity_poly.type
_entity_poly.pdbx_seq_one_letter_code
_entity_poly.pdbx_strand_id
1 'polypeptide(L)'
;MANWIVKFEKPVGDLARIHEEYFKGRNVLNLYTKKELEDWGRCVDLYLLLDLDMYREKAIPPHILDYVLKAKMYEYHPDVTKGCREVFLLVKIAGDVFRNRKLRLFYDSSFFDESIPDDKIYQEDEFFDVFGECFQRNAKFSMKQPVPLMDRNEDSKKTEEFYEFWSNFKSWRTFEPVKELYNMGENDRQQYSIKNKEKLGALKNQDALRIKRLVQIAKKRDPRVGKSIEKQMEEMMKIKSWTPLEISTLSRLISLFGKSKKNKWEVITEKLFEITKIRRSVKEVMEKGQTIERR
;
A
#
# COMPACT_ATOMS: atom_id res chain seq x y z
N MET A 1 20.79 1.14 41.88
CA MET A 1 20.29 1.09 40.49
C MET A 1 21.26 1.88 39.62
N ALA A 2 22.00 1.23 38.73
CA ALA A 2 22.97 1.90 37.87
C ALA A 2 22.25 2.81 36.87
N ASN A 3 22.61 4.10 36.88
CA ASN A 3 22.08 5.12 35.97
C ASN A 3 22.73 4.90 34.58
N TRP A 4 22.12 4.06 33.74
CA TRP A 4 22.59 3.81 32.37
C TRP A 4 22.19 4.93 31.41
N ILE A 5 22.24 6.20 31.84
CA ILE A 5 22.08 7.31 30.90
C ILE A 5 23.38 7.37 30.10
N VAL A 6 23.40 6.66 28.98
CA VAL A 6 24.45 6.76 27.97
C VAL A 6 24.43 8.19 27.46
N LYS A 7 25.42 8.99 27.84
CA LYS A 7 25.61 10.32 27.27
C LYS A 7 25.86 10.13 25.77
N PHE A 8 25.06 10.79 24.96
CA PHE A 8 25.27 10.80 23.51
C PHE A 8 26.61 11.49 23.22
N GLU A 9 27.57 10.71 22.72
CA GLU A 9 28.82 11.21 22.18
C GLU A 9 28.67 11.40 20.67
N LYS A 10 29.13 12.54 20.14
CA LYS A 10 29.07 12.78 18.70
C LYS A 10 29.94 11.74 17.98
N PRO A 11 29.40 11.03 16.96
CA PRO A 11 30.18 10.08 16.19
C PRO A 11 31.38 10.75 15.51
N VAL A 12 32.46 10.00 15.31
CA VAL A 12 33.70 10.45 14.63
C VAL A 12 34.01 9.50 13.46
N GLY A 13 34.73 9.99 12.45
CA GLY A 13 35.18 9.18 11.31
C GLY A 13 34.03 8.71 10.42
N ASP A 14 34.07 7.44 10.00
CA ASP A 14 33.04 6.86 9.13
C ASP A 14 31.64 6.87 9.77
N LEU A 15 31.56 6.73 11.09
CA LEU A 15 30.29 6.80 11.80
C LEU A 15 29.70 8.22 11.76
N ALA A 16 30.54 9.26 11.78
CA ALA A 16 30.09 10.65 11.58
C ALA A 16 29.53 10.86 10.17
N ARG A 17 30.19 10.30 9.16
CA ARG A 17 29.74 10.35 7.76
C ARG A 17 28.39 9.64 7.60
N ILE A 18 28.27 8.40 8.09
CA ILE A 18 27.02 7.61 8.05
C ILE A 18 25.90 8.35 8.78
N HIS A 19 26.20 8.91 9.95
CA HIS A 19 25.25 9.70 10.71
C HIS A 19 24.81 10.94 9.92
N GLU A 20 25.73 11.71 9.34
CA GLU A 20 25.40 12.88 8.53
C GLU A 20 24.58 12.53 7.29
N GLU A 21 24.92 11.45 6.58
CA GLU A 21 24.15 10.91 5.45
C GLU A 21 22.73 10.51 5.87
N TYR A 22 22.59 9.84 7.01
CA TYR A 22 21.29 9.49 7.59
C TYR A 22 20.44 10.73 7.88
N PHE A 23 21.00 11.76 8.54
CA PHE A 23 20.26 13.00 8.82
C PHE A 23 19.94 13.80 7.54
N LYS A 24 20.83 13.82 6.55
CA LYS A 24 20.58 14.44 5.24
C LYS A 24 19.45 13.73 4.50
N GLY A 25 19.43 12.41 4.52
CA GLY A 25 18.38 11.59 3.90
C GLY A 25 17.01 11.72 4.59
N ARG A 26 16.99 12.11 5.87
CA ARG A 26 15.76 12.34 6.65
C ARG A 26 15.28 13.79 6.64
N ASN A 27 16.02 14.70 6.01
CA ASN A 27 15.59 16.08 5.92
C ASN A 27 14.34 16.17 5.02
N VAL A 28 13.22 16.56 5.62
CA VAL A 28 11.93 16.67 4.93
C VAL A 28 11.97 17.62 3.73
N LEU A 29 12.87 18.61 3.72
CA LEU A 29 13.05 19.52 2.59
C LEU A 29 13.67 18.84 1.35
N ASN A 30 14.37 17.72 1.55
CA ASN A 30 14.91 16.91 0.47
C ASN A 30 13.92 15.83 0.00
N LEU A 31 13.01 15.42 0.88
CA LEU A 31 12.07 14.33 0.63
C LEU A 31 10.77 14.80 -0.01
N TYR A 32 10.33 16.02 0.30
CA TYR A 32 9.03 16.53 -0.13
C TYR A 32 9.18 17.85 -0.88
N THR A 33 8.48 17.93 -2.01
CA THR A 33 8.28 19.17 -2.74
C THR A 33 7.34 20.10 -1.98
N LYS A 34 7.39 21.40 -2.31
CA LYS A 34 6.48 22.40 -1.71
C LYS A 34 5.00 22.03 -1.85
N LYS A 35 4.59 21.48 -3.00
CA LYS A 35 3.21 21.05 -3.25
C LYS A 35 2.80 19.88 -2.35
N GLU A 36 3.71 18.94 -2.11
CA GLU A 36 3.46 17.81 -1.21
C GLU A 36 3.38 18.27 0.25
N LEU A 37 4.22 19.24 0.64
CA LEU A 37 4.14 19.88 1.96
C LEU A 37 2.78 20.57 2.16
N GLU A 38 2.25 21.23 1.13
CA GLU A 38 0.91 21.81 1.17
C GLU A 38 -0.19 20.73 1.25
N ASP A 39 0.00 19.55 0.65
CA ASP A 39 -0.90 18.38 0.71
C ASP A 39 -0.51 17.30 1.74
N TRP A 40 -0.09 17.77 2.92
CA TRP A 40 0.44 16.94 3.99
C TRP A 40 -0.44 15.76 4.42
N GLY A 41 -1.77 15.87 4.31
CA GLY A 41 -2.71 14.87 4.83
C GLY A 41 -2.56 13.47 4.21
N ARG A 42 -1.89 13.35 3.07
CA ARG A 42 -1.58 12.08 2.39
C ARG A 42 -0.12 11.92 2.01
N CYS A 43 0.58 13.02 1.76
CA CYS A 43 1.91 12.99 1.15
C CYS A 43 3.05 13.04 2.17
N VAL A 44 2.85 13.64 3.35
CA VAL A 44 3.94 13.95 4.28
C VAL A 44 3.89 13.04 5.48
N ASP A 45 5.03 12.43 5.80
CA ASP A 45 5.17 11.65 7.01
C ASP A 45 5.43 12.54 8.23
N LEU A 46 4.38 12.81 8.99
CA LEU A 46 4.45 13.60 10.23
C LEU A 46 5.26 12.91 11.34
N TYR A 47 5.35 11.57 11.36
CA TYR A 47 6.22 10.89 12.33
C TYR A 47 7.68 11.12 11.98
N LEU A 48 8.02 11.03 10.68
CA LEU A 48 9.37 11.32 10.20
C LEU A 48 9.77 12.78 10.47
N LEU A 49 8.85 13.73 10.19
CA LEU A 49 9.05 15.16 10.42
C LEU A 49 9.46 15.47 11.88
N LEU A 50 8.86 14.75 12.83
CA LEU A 50 9.12 14.91 14.25
C LEU A 50 10.14 13.89 14.80
N ASP A 51 10.74 13.04 13.98
CA ASP A 51 11.62 11.95 14.45
C ASP A 51 10.94 11.03 15.51
N LEU A 52 9.65 10.75 15.31
CA LEU A 52 8.80 9.92 16.17
C LEU A 52 8.45 8.56 15.54
N ASP A 53 9.28 8.03 14.64
CA ASP A 53 9.04 6.77 13.93
C ASP A 53 8.70 5.60 14.87
N MET A 54 9.38 5.53 16.02
CA MET A 54 9.18 4.48 17.02
C MET A 54 7.80 4.51 17.68
N TYR A 55 7.07 5.61 17.55
CA TYR A 55 5.76 5.82 18.15
C TYR A 55 4.60 5.62 17.19
N ARG A 56 4.82 5.17 15.95
CA ARG A 56 3.71 4.88 15.00
C ARG A 56 2.63 3.99 15.61
N GLU A 57 3.05 2.96 16.32
CA GLU A 57 2.15 1.97 16.95
C GLU A 57 2.02 2.16 18.47
N LYS A 58 2.73 3.15 19.04
CA LYS A 58 2.79 3.39 20.49
C LYS A 58 2.17 4.74 20.84
N ALA A 59 1.76 4.88 22.10
CA ALA A 59 1.40 6.19 22.63
C ALA A 59 2.64 7.08 22.66
N ILE A 60 2.52 8.31 22.14
CA ILE A 60 3.59 9.32 22.23
C ILE A 60 3.49 9.98 23.62
N PRO A 61 4.53 9.93 24.46
CA PRO A 61 4.50 10.62 25.74
C PRO A 61 4.43 12.15 25.54
N PRO A 62 3.58 12.88 26.27
CA PRO A 62 3.40 14.33 26.07
C PRO A 62 4.71 15.13 26.16
N HIS A 63 5.57 14.82 27.13
CA HIS A 63 6.85 15.50 27.31
C HIS A 63 7.82 15.28 26.14
N ILE A 64 7.82 14.09 25.52
CA ILE A 64 8.61 13.80 24.32
C ILE A 64 8.07 14.62 23.15
N LEU A 65 6.75 14.64 22.96
CA LEU A 65 6.12 15.43 21.91
C LEU A 65 6.45 16.92 22.06
N ASP A 66 6.30 17.49 23.26
CA ASP A 66 6.58 18.91 23.54
C ASP A 66 8.05 19.27 23.27
N TYR A 67 8.98 18.42 23.71
CA TYR A 67 10.41 18.60 23.49
C TYR A 67 10.76 18.62 22.00
N VAL A 68 10.27 17.62 21.26
CA VAL A 68 10.52 17.47 19.83
C VAL A 68 9.89 18.61 19.03
N LEU A 69 8.66 19.00 19.34
CA LEU A 69 7.99 20.13 18.69
C LEU A 69 8.80 21.42 18.87
N LYS A 70 9.28 21.70 20.09
CA LYS A 70 10.10 22.88 20.35
C LYS A 70 11.39 22.86 19.55
N ALA A 71 12.08 21.72 19.50
CA ALA A 71 13.32 21.54 18.74
C ALA A 71 13.09 21.77 17.23
N LYS A 72 12.07 21.12 16.65
CA LYS A 72 11.74 21.25 15.21
C LYS A 72 11.21 22.64 14.84
N MET A 73 10.45 23.29 15.72
CA MET A 73 10.00 24.67 15.51
C MET A 73 11.18 25.65 15.47
N TYR A 74 12.20 25.45 16.30
CA TYR A 74 13.42 26.26 16.26
C TYR A 74 14.21 26.00 14.97
N GLU A 75 14.38 24.72 14.60
CA GLU A 75 15.09 24.31 13.38
C GLU A 75 14.49 24.93 12.11
N TYR A 76 13.16 24.90 11.98
CA TYR A 76 12.46 25.35 10.77
C TYR A 76 11.95 26.80 10.84
N HIS A 77 12.24 27.54 11.91
CA HIS A 77 11.74 28.92 12.09
C HIS A 77 12.11 29.81 10.89
N PRO A 78 11.18 30.62 10.34
CA PRO A 78 11.44 31.42 9.14
C PRO A 78 12.61 32.42 9.27
N ASP A 79 12.93 32.85 10.48
CA ASP A 79 14.05 33.77 10.74
C ASP A 79 15.42 33.06 10.82
N VAL A 80 15.45 31.73 10.85
CA VAL A 80 16.68 30.95 10.80
C VAL A 80 17.12 30.81 9.36
N THR A 81 18.43 30.94 9.08
CA THR A 81 19.00 30.95 7.71
C THR A 81 18.62 29.73 6.87
N LYS A 82 18.37 28.58 7.50
CA LYS A 82 17.92 27.33 6.85
C LYS A 82 16.45 26.99 7.14
N GLY A 83 15.70 27.94 7.67
CA GLY A 83 14.30 27.79 8.01
C GLY A 83 13.42 27.61 6.78
N CYS A 84 12.25 27.02 7.00
CA CYS A 84 11.23 26.86 5.96
C CYS A 84 9.86 27.06 6.59
N ARG A 85 9.16 28.12 6.17
CA ARG A 85 7.86 28.51 6.73
C ARG A 85 6.83 27.38 6.59
N GLU A 86 6.80 26.70 5.45
CA GLU A 86 5.88 25.61 5.16
C GLU A 86 6.09 24.45 6.15
N VAL A 87 7.36 24.03 6.35
CA VAL A 87 7.69 22.98 7.32
C VAL A 87 7.41 23.43 8.76
N PHE A 88 7.72 24.68 9.11
CA PHE A 88 7.40 25.23 10.42
C PHE A 88 5.90 25.16 10.74
N LEU A 89 5.04 25.48 9.78
CA LEU A 89 3.59 25.33 9.94
C LEU A 89 3.19 23.86 10.07
N LEU A 90 3.80 22.97 9.30
CA LEU A 90 3.55 21.52 9.41
C LEU A 90 3.96 20.95 10.76
N VAL A 91 5.04 21.44 11.37
CA VAL A 91 5.43 21.03 12.74
C VAL A 91 4.32 21.37 13.73
N LYS A 92 3.69 22.55 13.62
CA LYS A 92 2.55 22.92 14.46
C LYS A 92 1.35 22.00 14.24
N ILE A 93 1.00 21.76 12.97
CA ILE A 93 -0.10 20.86 12.59
C ILE A 93 0.16 19.45 13.13
N ALA A 94 1.38 18.92 12.98
CA ALA A 94 1.77 17.61 13.50
C ALA A 94 1.58 17.52 15.02
N GLY A 95 1.95 18.58 15.75
CA GLY A 95 1.72 18.67 17.18
C GLY A 95 0.24 18.54 17.54
N ASP A 96 -0.63 19.30 16.88
CA ASP A 96 -2.07 19.24 17.13
C ASP A 96 -2.68 17.89 16.74
N VAL A 97 -2.25 17.32 15.60
CA VAL A 97 -2.67 16.00 15.14
C VAL A 97 -2.30 14.93 16.17
N PHE A 98 -1.07 14.94 16.69
CA PHE A 98 -0.63 13.93 17.64
C PHE A 98 -1.15 14.13 19.07
N ARG A 99 -1.53 15.35 19.46
CA ARG A 99 -2.25 15.61 20.73
C ARG A 99 -3.69 15.11 20.68
N ASN A 100 -4.35 15.22 19.52
CA ASN A 100 -5.75 14.80 19.38
C ASN A 100 -5.83 13.36 18.83
N ARG A 101 -6.27 12.43 19.67
CA ARG A 101 -6.44 11.01 19.29
C ARG A 101 -7.25 10.82 18.01
N LYS A 102 -8.32 11.59 17.80
CA LYS A 102 -9.19 11.45 16.61
C LYS A 102 -8.48 11.92 15.34
N LEU A 103 -7.75 13.03 15.40
CA LEU A 103 -6.96 13.52 14.27
C LEU A 103 -5.80 12.59 13.95
N ARG A 104 -5.11 12.05 14.95
CA ARG A 104 -4.08 11.02 14.76
C ARG A 104 -4.64 9.79 14.05
N LEU A 105 -5.82 9.30 14.44
CA LEU A 105 -6.47 8.17 13.76
C LEU A 105 -6.80 8.47 12.28
N PHE A 106 -7.25 9.68 11.98
CA PHE A 106 -7.52 10.11 10.60
C PHE A 106 -6.24 10.19 9.77
N TYR A 107 -5.17 10.72 10.36
CA TYR A 107 -3.84 10.75 9.76
C TYR A 107 -3.29 9.34 9.52
N ASP A 108 -3.25 8.49 10.55
CA ASP A 108 -2.72 7.11 10.46
C ASP A 108 -3.49 6.25 9.46
N SER A 109 -4.77 6.56 9.24
CA SER A 109 -5.59 5.91 8.22
C SER A 109 -5.31 6.43 6.81
N SER A 110 -4.99 7.71 6.66
CA SER A 110 -4.74 8.38 5.37
C SER A 110 -3.30 8.16 4.89
N PHE A 111 -2.32 8.21 5.79
CA PHE A 111 -0.91 7.93 5.52
C PHE A 111 -0.64 6.43 5.70
N PHE A 112 -1.01 5.67 4.68
CA PHE A 112 -0.89 4.22 4.67
C PHE A 112 -0.61 3.71 3.26
N ASP A 113 0.37 2.83 3.13
CA ASP A 113 0.54 2.06 1.90
C ASP A 113 -0.61 1.06 1.76
N GLU A 114 -1.41 1.21 0.70
CA GLU A 114 -2.56 0.34 0.41
C GLU A 114 -2.21 -0.82 -0.53
N SER A 115 -0.97 -0.87 -1.04
CA SER A 115 -0.53 -1.91 -1.97
C SER A 115 -0.80 -3.30 -1.41
N ILE A 116 -1.19 -4.21 -2.30
CA ILE A 116 -1.32 -5.64 -2.01
C ILE A 116 -0.47 -6.40 -3.03
N PRO A 117 0.08 -7.58 -2.67
CA PRO A 117 0.90 -8.36 -3.58
C PRO A 117 0.13 -8.78 -4.85
N ASP A 118 0.84 -8.87 -5.97
CA ASP A 118 0.28 -9.31 -7.25
C ASP A 118 -0.11 -10.78 -7.22
N ASP A 119 -1.06 -11.18 -8.07
CA ASP A 119 -1.43 -12.58 -8.25
C ASP A 119 -0.45 -13.31 -9.20
N LYS A 120 0.81 -13.46 -8.76
CA LYS A 120 1.85 -14.24 -9.44
C LYS A 120 2.20 -15.51 -8.68
N ILE A 121 3.02 -16.38 -9.28
CA ILE A 121 3.62 -17.51 -8.58
C ILE A 121 4.77 -16.95 -7.73
N TYR A 122 4.77 -17.32 -6.44
CA TYR A 122 5.81 -16.96 -5.48
C TYR A 122 6.61 -18.20 -5.12
N GLN A 123 7.90 -18.03 -4.85
CA GLN A 123 8.65 -19.02 -4.09
C GLN A 123 8.20 -18.99 -2.62
N GLU A 124 8.48 -20.07 -1.88
CA GLU A 124 8.04 -20.19 -0.49
C GLU A 124 8.53 -19.03 0.39
N ASP A 125 9.84 -18.74 0.37
CA ASP A 125 10.42 -17.63 1.14
C ASP A 125 9.83 -16.28 0.72
N GLU A 126 9.75 -16.03 -0.59
CA GLU A 126 9.19 -14.80 -1.17
C GLU A 126 7.74 -14.60 -0.75
N PHE A 127 6.94 -15.67 -0.69
CA PHE A 127 5.55 -15.61 -0.27
C PHE A 127 5.43 -15.11 1.17
N PHE A 128 6.16 -15.73 2.11
CA PHE A 128 6.05 -15.37 3.53
C PHE A 128 6.58 -13.97 3.81
N ASP A 129 7.63 -13.55 3.13
CA ASP A 129 8.18 -12.21 3.32
C ASP A 129 7.19 -11.15 2.79
N VAL A 130 6.70 -11.31 1.56
CA VAL A 130 5.83 -10.33 0.90
C VAL A 130 4.42 -10.29 1.53
N PHE A 131 3.79 -11.45 1.75
CA PHE A 131 2.46 -11.49 2.34
C PHE A 131 2.49 -11.26 3.85
N GLY A 132 3.51 -11.79 4.55
CA GLY A 132 3.68 -11.56 5.98
C GLY A 132 3.79 -10.08 6.32
N GLU A 133 4.67 -9.35 5.62
CA GLU A 133 4.79 -7.90 5.79
C GLU A 133 3.47 -7.18 5.47
N CYS A 134 2.80 -7.54 4.38
CA CYS A 134 1.53 -6.95 4.00
C CYS A 134 0.45 -7.19 5.06
N PHE A 135 0.31 -8.41 5.60
CA PHE A 135 -0.65 -8.70 6.67
C PHE A 135 -0.30 -7.96 7.95
N GLN A 136 0.97 -7.94 8.36
CA GLN A 136 1.43 -7.21 9.54
C GLN A 136 1.14 -5.71 9.44
N ARG A 137 1.42 -5.10 8.27
CA ARG A 137 1.09 -3.70 7.99
C ARG A 137 -0.41 -3.42 8.14
N ASN A 138 -1.28 -4.32 7.70
CA ASN A 138 -2.74 -4.16 7.85
C ASN A 138 -3.24 -4.50 9.27
N ALA A 139 -2.51 -5.31 10.03
CA ALA A 139 -2.89 -5.77 11.37
C ALA A 139 -3.10 -4.61 12.36
N LYS A 140 -2.37 -3.50 12.17
CA LYS A 140 -2.53 -2.28 12.98
C LYS A 140 -3.96 -1.75 13.00
N PHE A 141 -4.73 -1.99 11.93
CA PHE A 141 -6.12 -1.55 11.82
C PHE A 141 -7.13 -2.51 12.44
N SER A 142 -6.70 -3.64 13.01
CA SER A 142 -7.62 -4.62 13.59
C SER A 142 -8.31 -4.11 14.84
N MET A 143 -9.63 -4.29 14.90
CA MET A 143 -10.42 -4.13 16.13
C MET A 143 -10.25 -5.30 17.10
N LYS A 144 -9.85 -6.48 16.61
CA LYS A 144 -9.68 -7.69 17.42
C LYS A 144 -8.20 -7.99 17.62
N GLN A 145 -7.81 -8.26 18.86
CA GLN A 145 -6.45 -8.60 19.26
C GLN A 145 -6.47 -9.90 20.09
N PRO A 146 -5.43 -10.75 20.03
CA PRO A 146 -4.25 -10.62 19.16
C PRO A 146 -4.57 -10.91 17.69
N VAL A 147 -3.83 -10.28 16.76
CA VAL A 147 -3.88 -10.60 15.34
C VAL A 147 -2.97 -11.81 15.07
N PRO A 148 -3.46 -12.88 14.42
CA PRO A 148 -2.61 -14.01 14.06
C PRO A 148 -1.56 -13.59 13.04
N LEU A 149 -0.32 -14.02 13.28
CA LEU A 149 0.80 -13.79 12.37
C LEU A 149 0.82 -14.85 11.29
N MET A 150 1.43 -14.54 10.15
CA MET A 150 1.67 -15.51 9.11
C MET A 150 3.01 -16.19 9.37
N ASP A 151 3.00 -17.46 9.75
CA ASP A 151 4.22 -18.22 10.09
C ASP A 151 4.38 -19.45 9.20
N ARG A 152 5.63 -19.75 8.82
CA ARG A 152 5.99 -20.80 7.87
C ARG A 152 5.68 -22.19 8.42
N ASN A 153 5.86 -22.37 9.73
CA ASN A 153 5.80 -23.68 10.40
C ASN A 153 4.47 -23.94 11.14
N GLU A 154 3.39 -23.33 10.67
CA GLU A 154 2.07 -23.52 11.28
C GLU A 154 1.39 -24.81 10.82
N ASP A 155 0.80 -25.53 11.78
CA ASP A 155 -0.11 -26.64 11.49
C ASP A 155 -1.30 -26.18 10.63
N SER A 156 -1.91 -27.11 9.88
CA SER A 156 -3.08 -26.84 9.03
C SER A 156 -4.19 -26.09 9.78
N LYS A 157 -4.43 -26.44 11.04
CA LYS A 157 -5.45 -25.81 11.88
C LYS A 157 -5.14 -24.32 12.15
N LYS A 158 -3.90 -23.97 12.47
CA LYS A 158 -3.51 -22.56 12.69
C LYS A 158 -3.59 -21.76 11.41
N THR A 159 -3.24 -22.37 10.29
CA THR A 159 -3.37 -21.76 8.97
C THR A 159 -4.85 -21.47 8.63
N GLU A 160 -5.76 -22.39 8.95
CA GLU A 160 -7.20 -22.18 8.81
C GLU A 160 -7.71 -21.04 9.70
N GLU A 161 -7.32 -21.03 10.98
CA GLU A 161 -7.66 -19.98 11.96
C GLU A 161 -7.16 -18.59 11.52
N PHE A 162 -5.92 -18.51 11.02
CA PHE A 162 -5.35 -17.28 10.44
C PHE A 162 -6.26 -16.75 9.33
N TYR A 163 -6.64 -17.62 8.40
CA TYR A 163 -7.47 -17.22 7.28
C TYR A 163 -8.91 -16.92 7.64
N GLU A 164 -9.48 -17.59 8.65
CA GLU A 164 -10.79 -17.28 9.19
C GLU A 164 -10.81 -15.89 9.84
N PHE A 165 -9.77 -15.55 10.60
CA PHE A 165 -9.59 -14.22 11.18
C PHE A 165 -9.60 -13.14 10.09
N TRP A 166 -8.78 -13.30 9.05
CA TRP A 166 -8.64 -12.31 7.99
C TRP A 166 -9.86 -12.25 7.05
N SER A 167 -10.54 -13.37 6.83
CA SER A 167 -11.83 -13.37 6.11
C SER A 167 -12.91 -12.60 6.87
N ASN A 168 -12.84 -12.57 8.21
CA ASN A 168 -13.75 -11.83 9.10
C ASN A 168 -13.12 -10.53 9.66
N PHE A 169 -12.12 -9.98 8.97
CA PHE A 169 -11.35 -8.83 9.44
C PHE A 169 -12.24 -7.61 9.71
N LYS A 170 -12.20 -7.10 10.94
CA LYS A 170 -12.90 -5.88 11.35
C LYS A 170 -11.90 -4.76 11.58
N SER A 171 -11.98 -3.74 10.74
CA SER A 171 -11.04 -2.62 10.72
C SER A 171 -11.59 -1.40 11.46
N TRP A 172 -10.77 -0.75 12.31
CA TRP A 172 -11.09 0.58 12.86
C TRP A 172 -10.75 1.72 11.90
N ARG A 173 -10.10 1.43 10.76
CA ARG A 173 -9.64 2.43 9.78
C ARG A 173 -10.76 3.35 9.33
N THR A 174 -10.44 4.64 9.20
CA THR A 174 -11.36 5.70 8.80
C THR A 174 -10.87 6.42 7.55
N PHE A 175 -11.78 6.89 6.70
CA PHE A 175 -11.42 7.54 5.43
C PHE A 175 -11.76 9.04 5.43
N GLU A 176 -11.79 9.60 6.63
CA GLU A 176 -12.03 11.01 6.93
C GLU A 176 -10.79 11.83 6.51
N PRO A 177 -10.93 12.87 5.66
CA PRO A 177 -9.79 13.64 5.17
C PRO A 177 -9.21 14.54 6.26
N VAL A 178 -8.12 14.10 6.89
CA VAL A 178 -7.52 14.76 8.06
C VAL A 178 -7.22 16.23 7.83
N LYS A 179 -6.74 16.62 6.64
CA LYS A 179 -6.40 18.00 6.30
C LYS A 179 -7.62 18.93 6.25
N GLU A 180 -8.73 18.47 5.70
CA GLU A 180 -9.98 19.24 5.68
C GLU A 180 -10.54 19.41 7.10
N LEU A 181 -10.52 18.33 7.89
CA LEU A 181 -11.13 18.27 9.22
C LEU A 181 -10.30 18.93 10.31
N TYR A 182 -8.99 19.07 10.10
CA TYR A 182 -8.09 19.76 11.02
C TYR A 182 -8.54 21.22 11.24
N ASN A 183 -8.96 21.89 10.17
CA ASN A 183 -9.39 23.29 10.20
C ASN A 183 -10.82 23.50 10.72
N MET A 184 -11.56 22.42 11.03
CA MET A 184 -12.96 22.48 11.44
C MET A 184 -13.11 22.41 12.96
N GLY A 185 -14.20 22.96 13.49
CA GLY A 185 -14.63 22.72 14.87
C GLY A 185 -15.05 21.26 15.09
N GLU A 186 -15.17 20.82 16.34
CA GLU A 186 -15.60 19.44 16.62
C GLU A 186 -17.02 19.15 16.11
N ASN A 187 -17.96 20.09 16.30
CA ASN A 187 -19.33 19.97 15.80
C ASN A 187 -19.36 19.90 14.27
N ASP A 188 -18.60 20.75 13.60
CA ASP A 188 -18.51 20.77 12.13
C ASP A 188 -17.93 19.46 11.58
N ARG A 189 -16.90 18.90 12.25
CA ARG A 189 -16.37 17.58 11.91
C ARG A 189 -17.44 16.50 12.02
N GLN A 190 -18.25 16.51 13.08
CA GLN A 190 -19.32 15.53 13.23
C GLN A 190 -20.38 15.68 12.12
N GLN A 191 -20.76 16.92 11.80
CA GLN A 191 -21.68 17.20 10.69
C GLN A 191 -21.09 16.77 9.34
N TYR A 192 -19.78 16.94 9.12
CA TYR A 192 -19.09 16.44 7.93
C TYR A 192 -19.21 14.92 7.82
N SER A 193 -18.93 14.18 8.91
CA SER A 193 -19.04 12.72 8.94
C SER A 193 -20.46 12.24 8.62
N ILE A 194 -21.48 12.94 9.13
CA ILE A 194 -22.89 12.62 8.89
C ILE A 194 -23.26 12.88 7.43
N LYS A 195 -22.92 14.07 6.92
CA LYS A 195 -23.22 14.49 5.54
C LYS A 195 -22.53 13.60 4.51
N ASN A 196 -21.31 13.15 4.78
CA ASN A 196 -20.51 12.34 3.87
C ASN A 196 -20.58 10.83 4.16
N LYS A 197 -21.53 10.37 4.97
CA LYS A 197 -21.63 8.97 5.41
C LYS A 197 -21.60 7.96 4.26
N GLU A 198 -22.29 8.26 3.16
CA GLU A 198 -22.33 7.37 1.97
C GLU A 198 -20.97 7.28 1.27
N LYS A 199 -20.32 8.42 1.03
CA LYS A 199 -18.98 8.48 0.42
C LYS A 199 -17.95 7.74 1.29
N LEU A 200 -17.96 7.99 2.60
CA LEU A 200 -17.08 7.31 3.55
C LEU A 200 -17.39 5.81 3.63
N GLY A 201 -18.67 5.43 3.55
CA GLY A 201 -19.11 4.03 3.48
C GLY A 201 -18.59 3.33 2.23
N ALA A 202 -18.63 3.99 1.06
CA ALA A 202 -18.08 3.45 -0.18
C ALA A 202 -16.58 3.21 -0.09
N LEU A 203 -15.81 4.14 0.49
CA LEU A 203 -14.37 3.98 0.72
C LEU A 203 -14.06 2.83 1.69
N LYS A 204 -14.82 2.72 2.78
CA LYS A 204 -14.71 1.57 3.71
C LYS A 204 -14.99 0.24 3.01
N ASN A 205 -15.99 0.21 2.13
CA ASN A 205 -16.31 -0.99 1.36
C ASN A 205 -15.20 -1.33 0.36
N GLN A 206 -14.59 -0.34 -0.29
CA GLN A 206 -13.45 -0.55 -1.18
C GLN A 206 -12.24 -1.14 -0.42
N ASP A 207 -11.94 -0.64 0.77
CA ASP A 207 -10.87 -1.20 1.61
C ASP A 207 -11.19 -2.62 2.10
N ALA A 208 -12.45 -2.90 2.45
CA ALA A 208 -12.89 -4.25 2.78
C ALA A 208 -12.73 -5.22 1.59
N LEU A 209 -13.04 -4.77 0.37
CA LEU A 209 -12.80 -5.55 -0.85
C LEU A 209 -11.30 -5.74 -1.13
N ARG A 210 -10.47 -4.73 -0.84
CA ARG A 210 -9.01 -4.80 -0.94
C ARG A 210 -8.43 -5.87 -0.02
N ILE A 211 -8.86 -5.92 1.25
CA ILE A 211 -8.45 -6.97 2.20
C ILE A 211 -8.96 -8.34 1.76
N LYS A 212 -10.21 -8.45 1.28
CA LYS A 212 -10.73 -9.72 0.73
C LYS A 212 -9.89 -10.21 -0.44
N ARG A 213 -9.47 -9.31 -1.34
CA ARG A 213 -8.60 -9.63 -2.47
C ARG A 213 -7.22 -10.11 -1.99
N LEU A 214 -6.62 -9.43 -1.01
CA LEU A 214 -5.37 -9.86 -0.38
C LEU A 214 -5.49 -11.30 0.14
N VAL A 215 -6.56 -11.61 0.90
CA VAL A 215 -6.80 -12.94 1.45
C VAL A 215 -6.99 -13.99 0.34
N GLN A 216 -7.72 -13.65 -0.72
CA GLN A 216 -7.93 -14.56 -1.85
C GLN A 216 -6.63 -14.91 -2.57
N ILE A 217 -5.80 -13.90 -2.86
CA ILE A 217 -4.50 -14.11 -3.50
C ILE A 217 -3.60 -14.94 -2.57
N ALA A 218 -3.54 -14.58 -1.29
CA ALA A 218 -2.76 -15.31 -0.29
C ALA A 218 -3.16 -16.78 -0.25
N LYS A 219 -4.44 -17.11 -0.05
CA LYS A 219 -4.92 -18.51 -0.01
C LYS A 219 -4.58 -19.30 -1.28
N LYS A 220 -4.65 -18.64 -2.44
CA LYS A 220 -4.35 -19.27 -3.73
C LYS A 220 -2.86 -19.60 -3.87
N ARG A 221 -1.98 -18.75 -3.32
CA ARG A 221 -0.54 -18.82 -3.50
C ARG A 221 0.22 -19.42 -2.31
N ASP A 222 -0.43 -19.56 -1.16
CA ASP A 222 0.18 -20.11 0.06
C ASP A 222 0.69 -21.53 -0.16
N PRO A 223 1.98 -21.82 0.06
CA PRO A 223 2.55 -23.15 -0.07
C PRO A 223 1.90 -24.21 0.85
N ARG A 224 1.31 -23.79 1.98
CA ARG A 224 0.70 -24.68 2.99
C ARG A 224 -0.71 -25.16 2.59
N VAL A 225 -1.44 -24.37 1.80
CA VAL A 225 -2.87 -24.61 1.47
C VAL A 225 -3.13 -24.68 -0.03
N GLY A 226 -2.35 -23.95 -0.81
CA GLY A 226 -2.47 -23.82 -2.25
C GLY A 226 -1.99 -25.06 -3.01
N LYS A 227 -2.15 -25.02 -4.33
CA LYS A 227 -1.60 -26.05 -5.20
C LYS A 227 -0.07 -25.93 -5.25
N SER A 228 0.62 -27.05 -5.44
CA SER A 228 2.07 -27.04 -5.66
C SER A 228 2.46 -26.10 -6.79
N ILE A 229 3.66 -25.51 -6.71
CA ILE A 229 4.17 -24.57 -7.71
C ILE A 229 4.09 -25.18 -9.12
N GLU A 230 4.43 -26.45 -9.28
CA GLU A 230 4.32 -27.19 -10.54
C GLU A 230 2.90 -27.15 -11.12
N LYS A 231 1.89 -27.47 -10.31
CA LYS A 231 0.48 -27.40 -10.73
C LYS A 231 0.05 -25.97 -11.05
N GLN A 232 0.54 -24.98 -10.31
CA GLN A 232 0.27 -23.57 -10.62
C GLN A 232 0.89 -23.16 -11.97
N MET A 233 2.11 -23.64 -12.26
CA MET A 233 2.79 -23.40 -13.53
C MET A 233 2.04 -24.07 -14.69
N GLU A 234 1.63 -25.33 -14.52
CA GLU A 234 0.82 -26.05 -15.52
C GLU A 234 -0.50 -25.32 -15.81
N GLU A 235 -1.21 -24.86 -14.79
CA GLU A 235 -2.47 -24.11 -14.96
C GLU A 235 -2.24 -22.78 -15.66
N MET A 236 -1.18 -22.05 -15.30
CA MET A 236 -0.79 -20.84 -16.01
C MET A 236 -0.39 -21.11 -17.47
N MET A 237 0.29 -22.22 -17.75
CA MET A 237 0.62 -22.62 -19.12
C MET A 237 -0.65 -22.97 -19.92
N LYS A 238 -1.62 -23.67 -19.31
CA LYS A 238 -2.92 -23.95 -19.94
C LYS A 238 -3.70 -22.68 -20.25
N ILE A 239 -3.72 -21.71 -19.35
CA ILE A 239 -4.36 -20.40 -19.59
C ILE A 239 -3.65 -19.61 -20.71
N LYS A 240 -2.32 -19.66 -20.75
CA LYS A 240 -1.54 -19.02 -21.83
C LYS A 240 -1.67 -19.76 -23.16
N SER A 241 -1.95 -21.07 -23.15
CA SER A 241 -2.10 -21.85 -24.36
C SER A 241 -3.33 -21.43 -25.16
N TRP A 242 -3.23 -21.52 -26.49
CA TRP A 242 -4.32 -21.23 -27.40
C TRP A 242 -5.19 -22.48 -27.55
N THR A 243 -6.48 -22.36 -27.25
CA THR A 243 -7.43 -23.46 -27.43
C THR A 243 -7.62 -23.79 -28.92
N PRO A 244 -7.98 -25.04 -29.28
CA PRO A 244 -8.27 -25.40 -30.67
C PRO A 244 -9.33 -24.51 -31.32
N LEU A 245 -10.33 -24.07 -30.54
CA LEU A 245 -11.38 -23.15 -30.98
C LEU A 245 -10.85 -21.73 -31.25
N GLU A 246 -9.97 -21.20 -30.40
CA GLU A 246 -9.32 -19.90 -30.65
C GLU A 246 -8.47 -19.96 -31.91
N ILE A 247 -7.72 -21.06 -32.13
CA ILE A 247 -6.87 -21.23 -33.31
C ILE A 247 -7.73 -21.29 -34.58
N SER A 248 -8.79 -22.13 -34.60
CA SER A 248 -9.66 -22.27 -35.78
C SER A 248 -10.40 -20.96 -36.11
N THR A 249 -10.88 -20.27 -35.08
CA THR A 249 -11.57 -18.99 -35.21
C THR A 249 -10.62 -17.90 -35.71
N LEU A 250 -9.40 -17.83 -35.15
CA LEU A 250 -8.38 -16.88 -35.57
C LEU A 250 -7.97 -17.11 -37.03
N SER A 251 -7.73 -18.36 -37.45
CA SER A 251 -7.42 -18.68 -38.85
C SER A 251 -8.52 -18.23 -39.81
N ARG A 252 -9.79 -18.45 -39.44
CA ARG A 252 -10.95 -17.99 -40.23
C ARG A 252 -11.05 -16.47 -40.31
N LEU A 253 -10.79 -15.77 -39.20
CA LEU A 253 -10.80 -14.31 -39.19
C LEU A 253 -9.64 -13.74 -40.03
N ILE A 254 -8.45 -14.34 -39.97
CA ILE A 254 -7.30 -13.93 -40.76
C ILE A 254 -7.58 -14.03 -42.26
N SER A 255 -8.18 -15.13 -42.72
CA SER A 255 -8.51 -15.32 -44.14
C SER A 255 -9.55 -14.32 -44.65
N LEU A 256 -10.54 -13.97 -43.81
CA LEU A 256 -11.60 -13.01 -44.15
C LEU A 256 -11.12 -11.56 -44.25
N PHE A 257 -10.14 -11.16 -43.43
CA PHE A 257 -9.73 -9.75 -43.33
C PHE A 257 -8.55 -9.36 -44.25
N GLY A 258 -7.92 -10.30 -44.96
CA GLY A 258 -6.89 -10.03 -45.99
C GLY A 258 -5.63 -9.29 -45.47
N LYS A 259 -4.86 -8.66 -46.37
CA LYS A 259 -3.57 -7.99 -46.07
C LYS A 259 -3.67 -6.48 -45.74
N SER A 260 -4.83 -5.83 -45.90
CA SER A 260 -4.85 -4.37 -46.10
C SER A 260 -5.88 -3.60 -45.25
N LYS A 261 -5.80 -3.70 -43.92
CA LYS A 261 -6.48 -2.75 -43.00
C LYS A 261 -5.52 -2.28 -41.92
N LYS A 262 -5.38 -0.95 -41.77
CA LYS A 262 -4.54 -0.30 -40.74
C LYS A 262 -4.82 -0.83 -39.31
N ASN A 263 -6.05 -1.26 -39.04
CA ASN A 263 -6.49 -1.75 -37.73
C ASN A 263 -6.91 -3.24 -37.75
N LYS A 264 -6.36 -4.05 -38.68
CA LYS A 264 -6.72 -5.48 -38.85
C LYS A 264 -6.75 -6.23 -37.51
N TRP A 265 -5.69 -6.10 -36.71
CA TRP A 265 -5.52 -6.89 -35.49
C TRP A 265 -6.42 -6.45 -34.34
N GLU A 266 -6.78 -5.17 -34.25
CA GLU A 266 -7.74 -4.68 -33.25
C GLU A 266 -9.12 -5.30 -33.51
N VAL A 267 -9.59 -5.25 -34.77
CA VAL A 267 -10.88 -5.81 -35.16
C VAL A 267 -10.92 -7.33 -35.03
N ILE A 268 -9.82 -8.02 -35.38
CA ILE A 268 -9.72 -9.48 -35.20
C ILE A 268 -9.75 -9.83 -33.72
N THR A 269 -9.06 -9.06 -32.85
CA THR A 269 -9.03 -9.31 -31.40
C THR A 269 -10.42 -9.17 -30.79
N GLU A 270 -11.16 -8.13 -31.18
CA GLU A 270 -12.53 -7.91 -30.72
C GLU A 270 -13.48 -9.04 -31.16
N LYS A 271 -13.45 -9.41 -32.45
CA LYS A 271 -14.28 -10.51 -32.97
C LYS A 271 -13.90 -11.88 -32.42
N LEU A 272 -12.60 -12.11 -32.17
CA LEU A 272 -12.13 -13.33 -31.53
C LEU A 272 -12.68 -13.42 -30.10
N PHE A 273 -12.68 -12.31 -29.36
CA PHE A 273 -13.28 -12.24 -28.03
C PHE A 273 -14.81 -12.45 -28.09
N GLU A 274 -15.51 -11.88 -29.06
CA GLU A 274 -16.96 -12.08 -29.19
C GLU A 274 -17.36 -13.55 -29.35
N ILE A 275 -16.57 -14.31 -30.13
CA ILE A 275 -16.84 -15.73 -30.45
C ILE A 275 -16.35 -16.65 -29.32
N THR A 276 -15.12 -16.46 -28.87
CA THR A 276 -14.48 -17.38 -27.91
C THR A 276 -14.74 -17.01 -26.45
N LYS A 277 -15.19 -15.78 -26.19
CA LYS A 277 -15.32 -15.17 -24.85
C LYS A 277 -14.02 -15.16 -24.04
N ILE A 278 -12.86 -15.38 -24.67
CA ILE A 278 -11.54 -15.34 -24.05
C ILE A 278 -10.85 -14.02 -24.41
N ARG A 279 -10.48 -13.22 -23.41
CA ARG A 279 -9.74 -11.98 -23.65
C ARG A 279 -8.26 -12.26 -23.90
N ARG A 280 -7.77 -11.78 -25.05
CA ARG A 280 -6.35 -11.73 -25.41
C ARG A 280 -5.98 -10.30 -25.74
N SER A 281 -4.73 -9.93 -25.53
CA SER A 281 -4.20 -8.65 -25.99
C SER A 281 -4.02 -8.63 -27.51
N VAL A 282 -4.09 -7.44 -28.11
CA VAL A 282 -3.87 -7.26 -29.56
C VAL A 282 -2.49 -7.80 -29.97
N LYS A 283 -1.48 -7.64 -29.11
CA LYS A 283 -0.13 -8.15 -29.33
C LYS A 283 -0.09 -9.67 -29.42
N GLU A 284 -0.74 -10.37 -28.48
CA GLU A 284 -0.81 -11.85 -28.48
C GLU A 284 -1.52 -12.39 -29.74
N VAL A 285 -2.64 -11.76 -30.13
CA VAL A 285 -3.40 -12.16 -31.32
C VAL A 285 -2.59 -11.94 -32.59
N MET A 286 -1.85 -10.83 -32.68
CA MET A 286 -0.98 -10.52 -33.81
C MET A 286 0.17 -11.53 -33.93
N GLU A 287 0.91 -11.79 -32.84
CA GLU A 287 2.01 -12.76 -32.83
C GLU A 287 1.51 -14.15 -33.24
N LYS A 288 0.39 -14.61 -32.67
CA LYS A 288 -0.18 -15.91 -33.01
C LYS A 288 -0.66 -15.94 -34.46
N GLY A 289 -1.33 -14.89 -34.93
CA GLY A 289 -1.83 -14.80 -36.29
C GLY A 289 -0.71 -14.83 -37.32
N GLN A 290 0.41 -14.17 -37.06
CA GLN A 290 1.60 -14.23 -37.90
C GLN A 290 2.20 -15.64 -37.95
N THR A 291 2.24 -16.39 -36.83
CA THR A 291 2.65 -17.81 -36.86
C THR A 291 1.69 -18.70 -37.66
N ILE A 292 0.41 -18.36 -37.73
CA ILE A 292 -0.59 -19.10 -38.52
C ILE A 292 -0.45 -18.76 -40.01
N GLU A 293 -0.24 -17.49 -40.38
CA GLU A 293 0.01 -17.08 -41.78
C GLU A 293 1.35 -17.60 -42.33
N ARG A 294 2.32 -17.96 -41.47
CA ARG A 294 3.61 -18.55 -41.83
C ARG A 294 3.59 -20.08 -41.97
N ARG A 295 2.53 -20.75 -41.52
CA ARG A 295 2.33 -22.21 -41.64
C ARG A 295 1.48 -22.52 -42.86
#